data_AF-A0A0G1R3T8-F1
#
_entry.id   AF-A0A0G1R3T8-F1
#
_cell.length_a   1.000
_cell.length_b   1.000
_cell.length_c   1.000
_cell.angle_alpha   90.00
_cell.angle_beta   90.00
_cell.angle_gamma   90.00
#
_symmetry.space_group_name_H-M   'P 1'
#
loop_
_entity.id
_entity.type
_entity.pdbx_description
1 polymer ?
#
loop_
_entity_poly.entity_id
_entity_poly.type
_entity_poly.pdbx_seq_one_letter_code
_entity_poly.pdbx_strand_id
1 'polypeptide(L)'
;MKNVEVSMDGLSLTLSGDKKNERLNVAGEYPGRAYASFLFSQLGLMHLVAHDLPSAVATNFWVAPQIQNLIKAMYAWEGGKTPAIHAPKKPFALPRLKTSPGKVAISYSGGKDSVWNLWRAIEKYGKENVLVVHIHGLNKANSKDEFEYTLRQQKKYGFRIYK
;
A
#
# COMPACT_ATOMS: atom_id res chain seq x y z
N MET A 1 17.19 -11.41 -2.20
CA MET A 1 16.66 -12.47 -3.11
C MET A 1 16.96 -12.05 -4.54
N LYS A 2 17.25 -12.93 -5.51
CA LYS A 2 17.62 -12.45 -6.87
C LYS A 2 16.39 -12.09 -7.69
N ASN A 3 15.44 -13.02 -7.83
CA ASN A 3 14.25 -12.84 -8.64
C ASN A 3 13.01 -13.18 -7.81
N VAL A 4 11.95 -12.38 -7.94
CA VAL A 4 10.65 -12.68 -7.35
C VAL A 4 9.55 -12.50 -8.38
N GLU A 5 8.49 -13.28 -8.23
CA GLU A 5 7.22 -13.10 -8.93
C GLU A 5 6.18 -12.59 -7.95
N VAL A 6 5.43 -11.56 -8.33
CA VAL A 6 4.31 -11.04 -7.56
C VAL A 6 3.04 -11.17 -8.38
N SER A 7 2.16 -12.07 -7.95
CA SER A 7 0.89 -12.34 -8.61
C SER A 7 -0.27 -11.76 -7.82
N MET A 8 -1.25 -11.23 -8.55
CA MET A 8 -2.49 -10.68 -8.02
C MET A 8 -3.67 -11.55 -8.47
N ASP A 9 -4.50 -11.95 -7.51
CA ASP A 9 -5.79 -12.59 -7.73
C ASP A 9 -6.85 -11.91 -6.84
N GLY A 10 -7.77 -11.18 -7.45
CA GLY A 10 -8.79 -10.42 -6.73
C GLY A 10 -8.19 -9.36 -5.80
N LEU A 11 -8.28 -9.58 -4.47
CA LEU A 11 -7.69 -8.74 -3.42
C LEU A 11 -6.60 -9.48 -2.63
N SER A 12 -6.00 -10.50 -3.26
CA SER A 12 -4.91 -11.29 -2.72
C SER A 12 -3.67 -11.10 -3.58
N LEU A 13 -2.57 -10.66 -2.96
CA LEU A 13 -1.27 -10.46 -3.58
C LEU A 13 -0.28 -11.47 -3.00
N THR A 14 0.37 -12.24 -3.85
CA THR A 14 1.32 -13.28 -3.44
C THR A 14 2.69 -12.97 -4.04
N LEU A 15 3.72 -12.86 -3.21
CA LEU A 15 5.12 -12.87 -3.62
C LEU A 15 5.65 -14.30 -3.52
N SER A 16 6.21 -14.78 -4.63
CA SER A 16 6.89 -16.07 -4.74
C SER A 16 8.36 -15.83 -5.08
N GLY A 17 9.26 -16.43 -4.31
CA GLY A 17 10.69 -16.39 -4.60
C GLY A 17 11.40 -17.65 -4.10
N ASP A 18 12.64 -17.85 -4.54
CA ASP A 18 13.41 -19.09 -4.37
C ASP A 18 13.49 -19.62 -2.92
N LYS A 19 13.28 -18.76 -1.93
CA LYS A 19 13.41 -19.08 -0.50
C LYS A 19 12.19 -18.73 0.35
N LYS A 20 11.23 -17.96 -0.17
CA LYS A 20 10.13 -17.41 0.65
C LYS A 20 8.92 -17.11 -0.22
N ASN A 21 7.76 -17.49 0.30
CA ASN A 21 6.47 -17.08 -0.23
C ASN A 21 5.78 -16.20 0.81
N GLU A 22 5.34 -15.01 0.39
CA GLU A 22 4.57 -14.09 1.22
C GLU A 22 3.23 -13.82 0.57
N ARG A 23 2.19 -13.65 1.40
CA ARG A 23 0.84 -13.37 0.92
C ARG A 23 0.23 -12.24 1.72
N LEU A 24 -0.27 -11.23 1.01
CA LEU A 24 -1.11 -10.17 1.53
C LEU A 24 -2.53 -10.40 1.02
N ASN A 25 -3.52 -10.26 1.89
CA ASN A 25 -4.92 -10.39 1.50
C ASN A 25 -5.74 -9.31 2.21
N VAL A 26 -6.64 -8.67 1.49
CA VAL A 26 -7.64 -7.79 2.08
C VAL A 26 -8.89 -8.61 2.39
N ALA A 27 -9.24 -8.71 3.67
CA ALA A 27 -10.45 -9.38 4.12
C ALA A 27 -11.66 -8.43 4.06
N GLY A 28 -12.77 -8.87 3.46
CA GLY A 28 -14.03 -8.13 3.42
C GLY A 28 -14.53 -7.80 2.01
N GLU A 29 -15.78 -7.33 1.92
CA GLU A 29 -16.38 -6.86 0.67
C GLU A 29 -15.98 -5.41 0.39
N TYR A 30 -15.35 -5.19 -0.77
CA TYR A 30 -14.92 -3.86 -1.21
C TYR A 30 -15.74 -3.38 -2.41
N PRO A 31 -16.49 -2.26 -2.29
CA PRO A 31 -17.16 -1.66 -3.43
C PRO A 31 -16.12 -1.15 -4.44
N GLY A 32 -16.38 -1.36 -5.74
CA GLY A 32 -15.43 -0.99 -6.79
C GLY A 32 -14.20 -1.90 -6.88
N ARG A 33 -14.41 -3.23 -6.79
CA ARG A 33 -13.38 -4.29 -6.78
C ARG A 33 -12.19 -4.02 -7.70
N ALA A 34 -12.42 -3.69 -8.97
CA ALA A 34 -11.33 -3.46 -9.93
C ALA A 34 -10.39 -2.30 -9.52
N TYR A 35 -10.95 -1.21 -8.97
CA TYR A 35 -10.16 -0.06 -8.53
C TYR A 35 -9.40 -0.34 -7.23
N ALA A 36 -10.08 -0.97 -6.26
CA ALA A 36 -9.45 -1.39 -5.02
C ALA A 36 -8.31 -2.38 -5.29
N SER A 37 -8.52 -3.37 -6.17
CA SER A 37 -7.51 -4.31 -6.62
C SER A 37 -6.33 -3.62 -7.32
N PHE A 38 -6.60 -2.61 -8.17
CA PHE A 38 -5.54 -1.82 -8.77
C PHE A 38 -4.70 -1.12 -7.70
N LEU A 39 -5.29 -0.32 -6.82
CA LEU A 39 -4.55 0.38 -5.76
C LEU A 39 -3.80 -0.59 -4.85
N PHE A 40 -4.46 -1.67 -4.43
CA PHE A 40 -3.88 -2.68 -3.56
C PHE A 40 -2.68 -3.37 -4.22
N SER A 41 -2.78 -3.74 -5.50
CA SER A 41 -1.65 -4.33 -6.23
C SER A 41 -0.44 -3.38 -6.29
N GLN A 42 -0.65 -2.06 -6.43
CA GLN A 42 0.43 -1.09 -6.47
C GLN A 42 1.12 -0.93 -5.11
N LEU A 43 0.35 -0.71 -4.05
CA LEU A 43 0.89 -0.48 -2.70
C LEU A 43 1.42 -1.75 -2.06
N GLY A 44 0.70 -2.87 -2.25
CA GLY A 44 1.11 -4.19 -1.78
C GLY A 44 2.42 -4.64 -2.45
N LEU A 45 2.62 -4.34 -3.73
CA LEU A 45 3.88 -4.61 -4.41
C LEU A 45 5.06 -3.91 -3.72
N MET A 46 4.93 -2.61 -3.45
CA MET A 46 5.96 -1.84 -2.74
C MET A 46 6.30 -2.47 -1.40
N HIS A 47 5.28 -2.87 -0.63
CA HIS A 47 5.48 -3.51 0.67
C HIS A 47 6.24 -4.83 0.56
N LEU A 48 5.82 -5.71 -0.35
CA LEU A 48 6.42 -7.03 -0.52
C LEU A 48 7.88 -6.98 -0.96
N VAL A 49 8.24 -6.05 -1.85
CA VAL A 49 9.62 -5.96 -2.34
C VAL A 49 10.55 -5.16 -1.42
N ALA A 50 10.01 -4.39 -0.48
CA ALA A 50 10.81 -3.56 0.43
C ALA A 50 11.66 -4.39 1.41
N HIS A 51 11.19 -5.57 1.82
CA HIS A 51 11.89 -6.40 2.80
C HIS A 51 13.20 -6.99 2.27
N ASP A 52 13.16 -7.53 1.05
CA ASP A 52 14.26 -8.33 0.49
C ASP A 52 15.02 -7.64 -0.66
N LEU A 53 14.54 -6.47 -1.09
CA LEU A 53 15.05 -5.66 -2.21
C LEU A 53 15.53 -6.51 -3.41
N PRO A 54 14.66 -7.35 -4.00
CA PRO A 54 15.04 -8.25 -5.08
C PRO A 54 15.52 -7.52 -6.35
N SER A 55 16.54 -8.06 -7.01
CA SER A 55 17.10 -7.45 -8.24
C SER A 55 16.15 -7.50 -9.45
N ALA A 56 15.21 -8.43 -9.49
CA ALA A 56 14.19 -8.49 -10.52
C ALA A 56 12.82 -8.86 -9.92
N VAL A 57 11.78 -8.24 -10.46
CA VAL A 57 10.39 -8.37 -10.02
C VAL A 57 9.52 -8.58 -11.25
N ALA A 58 8.93 -9.77 -11.38
CA ALA A 58 7.92 -10.06 -12.38
C ALA A 58 6.52 -9.90 -11.79
N THR A 59 5.57 -9.33 -12.54
CA THR A 59 4.17 -9.22 -12.11
C THR A 59 3.21 -9.73 -13.17
N ASN A 60 2.03 -10.22 -12.75
CA ASN A 60 0.92 -10.53 -13.68
C ASN A 60 -0.07 -9.36 -13.85
N PHE A 61 0.20 -8.21 -13.22
CA PHE A 61 -0.60 -6.99 -13.28
C PHE A 61 0.25 -5.79 -13.67
N TRP A 62 -0.38 -4.79 -14.31
CA TRP A 62 0.31 -3.56 -14.70
C TRP A 62 0.78 -2.77 -13.49
N VAL A 63 2.03 -2.28 -13.54
CA VAL A 63 2.61 -1.40 -12.52
C VAL A 63 2.69 0.02 -13.07
N ALA A 64 2.02 0.96 -12.40
CA ALA A 64 1.99 2.35 -12.81
C ALA A 64 3.40 2.98 -12.81
N PRO A 65 3.76 3.83 -13.79
CA PRO A 65 5.08 4.44 -13.85
C PRO A 65 5.50 5.18 -12.58
N GLN A 66 4.56 5.85 -11.91
CA GLN A 66 4.79 6.53 -10.65
C GLN A 66 5.20 5.55 -9.54
N ILE A 67 4.57 4.38 -9.49
CA ILE A 67 4.88 3.34 -8.52
C ILE A 67 6.24 2.71 -8.83
N GLN A 68 6.54 2.47 -10.11
CA GLN A 68 7.89 2.03 -10.51
C GLN A 68 8.94 3.05 -10.05
N ASN A 69 8.73 4.34 -10.26
CA ASN A 69 9.66 5.38 -9.82
C ASN A 69 9.85 5.40 -8.30
N LEU A 70 8.77 5.21 -7.53
CA LEU A 70 8.84 5.12 -6.08
C LEU A 70 9.64 3.89 -5.62
N ILE A 71 9.42 2.71 -6.23
CA ILE A 71 10.21 1.51 -5.95
C ILE A 71 11.70 1.76 -6.26
N LYS A 72 12.01 2.36 -7.41
CA LYS A 72 13.40 2.67 -7.78
C LYS A 72 14.07 3.62 -6.78
N ALA A 73 13.35 4.66 -6.34
CA ALA A 73 13.83 5.60 -5.34
C ALA A 73 14.07 4.92 -3.98
N MET A 74 13.16 4.03 -3.56
CA MET A 74 13.32 3.23 -2.35
C MET A 74 14.60 2.37 -2.39
N TYR A 75 14.86 1.69 -3.51
CA TYR A 75 16.09 0.88 -3.65
C TYR A 75 17.35 1.74 -3.61
N ALA A 76 17.34 2.89 -4.27
CA ALA A 76 18.47 3.81 -4.27
C ALA A 76 18.77 4.35 -2.86
N TRP A 77 17.73 4.64 -2.08
CA TRP A 77 17.85 5.10 -0.68
C TRP A 77 18.52 4.05 0.22
N GLU A 78 18.14 2.77 0.06
CA GLU A 78 18.71 1.65 0.81
C GLU A 78 20.09 1.20 0.28
N GLY A 79 20.69 1.93 -0.67
CA GLY A 79 21.97 1.59 -1.27
C GLY A 79 21.94 0.35 -2.19
N GLY A 80 20.75 -0.11 -2.57
CA GLY A 80 20.53 -1.25 -3.45
C GLY A 80 20.60 -0.89 -4.94
N LYS A 81 20.83 -1.91 -5.79
CA LYS A 81 20.72 -1.77 -7.24
C LYS A 81 19.25 -1.71 -7.66
N THR A 82 18.91 -0.78 -8.53
CA THR A 82 17.55 -0.61 -9.06
C THR A 82 17.00 -1.92 -9.65
N PRO A 83 15.76 -2.32 -9.31
CA PRO A 83 15.23 -3.60 -9.76
C PRO A 83 14.76 -3.53 -11.21
N ALA A 84 14.91 -4.64 -11.94
CA ALA A 84 14.25 -4.84 -13.22
C ALA A 84 12.78 -5.23 -12.96
N ILE A 85 11.84 -4.36 -13.34
CA ILE A 85 10.40 -4.62 -13.17
C ILE A 85 9.82 -5.09 -14.50
N HIS A 86 9.40 -6.34 -14.57
CA HIS A 86 8.74 -6.96 -15.71
C HIS A 86 7.23 -7.01 -15.46
N ALA A 87 6.50 -6.02 -15.98
CA ALA A 87 5.06 -5.92 -15.83
C ALA A 87 4.34 -5.96 -17.20
N PRO A 88 3.10 -6.48 -17.28
CA PRO A 88 2.27 -6.39 -18.47
C PRO A 88 2.03 -4.94 -18.88
N LYS A 89 1.68 -4.72 -20.16
CA LYS A 89 1.33 -3.38 -20.66
C LYS A 89 0.06 -2.86 -19.98
N LYS A 90 -0.06 -1.53 -19.93
CA LYS A 90 -1.22 -0.83 -19.37
C LYS A 90 -2.51 -1.33 -20.05
N PRO A 91 -3.51 -1.84 -19.31
CA PRO A 91 -4.81 -2.16 -19.89
C PRO A 91 -5.51 -0.91 -20.43
N PHE A 92 -6.20 -1.04 -21.55
CA PHE A 92 -6.92 0.05 -22.24
C PHE A 92 -8.00 0.70 -21.36
N ALA A 93 -8.60 -0.07 -20.45
CA ALA A 93 -9.76 0.33 -19.65
C ALA A 93 -9.42 0.65 -18.19
N LEU A 94 -8.26 1.24 -17.91
CA LEU A 94 -8.01 1.73 -16.56
C LEU A 94 -8.94 2.90 -16.25
N PRO A 95 -9.67 2.88 -15.12
CA PRO A 95 -10.55 3.97 -14.76
C PRO A 95 -9.74 5.27 -14.68
N ARG A 96 -10.17 6.30 -15.41
CA ARG A 96 -9.64 7.65 -15.23
C ARG A 96 -9.96 8.06 -13.80
N LEU A 97 -8.91 8.33 -13.03
CA LEU A 97 -9.00 8.85 -11.68
C LEU A 97 -9.64 10.24 -11.74
N LYS A 98 -10.92 10.35 -11.39
CA LYS A 98 -11.47 11.64 -10.95
C LYS A 98 -10.98 11.87 -9.53
N THR A 99 -9.83 12.52 -9.40
CA THR A 99 -9.36 13.01 -8.11
C THR A 99 -10.08 14.32 -7.78
N SER A 100 -10.39 14.53 -6.51
CA SER A 100 -10.80 15.85 -6.02
C SER A 100 -9.62 16.42 -5.24
N PRO A 101 -9.02 17.55 -5.65
CA PRO A 101 -7.89 18.14 -4.93
C PRO A 101 -8.25 18.56 -3.50
N GLY A 102 -9.53 18.64 -3.16
CA GLY A 102 -10.02 18.89 -1.80
C GLY A 102 -10.12 17.64 -0.92
N LYS A 103 -9.92 16.42 -1.44
CA LYS A 103 -10.01 15.17 -0.67
C LYS A 103 -8.66 14.46 -0.64
N VAL A 104 -8.27 13.98 0.54
CA VAL A 104 -6.97 13.33 0.75
C VAL A 104 -7.11 12.01 1.49
N ALA A 105 -6.22 11.07 1.19
CA ALA A 105 -6.07 9.83 1.94
C ALA A 105 -4.74 9.84 2.68
N ILE A 106 -4.75 9.44 3.95
CA ILE A 106 -3.56 9.38 4.82
C ILE A 106 -3.33 7.93 5.23
N SER A 107 -2.12 7.43 4.97
CA SER A 107 -1.65 6.18 5.56
C SER A 107 -1.35 6.39 7.05
N TYR A 108 -1.95 5.56 7.91
CA TYR A 108 -1.94 5.74 9.35
C TYR A 108 -1.44 4.50 10.07
N SER A 109 -0.30 4.62 10.77
CA SER A 109 0.28 3.54 11.59
C SER A 109 0.00 3.71 13.09
N GLY A 110 -0.58 4.84 13.49
CA GLY A 110 -0.71 5.24 14.90
C GLY A 110 0.57 5.82 15.51
N GLY A 111 1.71 5.72 14.82
CA GLY A 111 2.95 6.38 15.20
C GLY A 111 2.85 7.91 15.11
N LYS A 112 3.76 8.60 15.81
CA LYS A 112 3.76 10.07 15.95
C LYS A 112 3.71 10.79 14.59
N ASP A 113 4.46 10.32 13.59
CA ASP A 113 4.51 10.95 12.27
C ASP A 113 3.17 10.85 11.52
N SER A 114 2.50 9.70 11.63
CA SER A 114 1.19 9.49 11.02
C SER A 114 0.08 10.29 11.72
N VAL A 115 0.21 10.49 13.04
CA VAL A 115 -0.67 11.37 13.82
C VAL A 115 -0.47 12.83 13.41
N TRP A 116 0.77 13.28 13.24
CA TRP A 116 1.08 14.63 12.77
C TRP A 116 0.53 14.88 11.36
N ASN A 117 0.71 13.94 10.45
CA ASN A 117 0.17 14.04 9.09
C ASN A 117 -1.37 14.05 9.08
N LEU A 118 -2.00 13.24 9.93
CA LEU A 118 -3.46 13.28 10.10
C LEU A 118 -3.92 14.66 10.58
N TRP A 119 -3.28 15.21 11.61
CA TRP A 119 -3.63 16.52 12.16
C TRP A 119 -3.51 17.63 11.10
N ARG A 120 -2.37 17.71 10.41
CA ARG A 120 -2.19 18.69 9.31
C ARG A 120 -3.18 18.51 8.17
N ALA A 121 -3.54 17.27 7.83
CA ALA A 121 -4.52 17.00 6.78
C ALA A 121 -5.92 17.45 7.20
N ILE A 122 -6.30 17.24 8.45
CA ILE A 122 -7.59 17.70 8.98
C ILE A 122 -7.65 19.24 8.98
N GLU A 123 -6.60 19.91 9.44
CA GLU A 123 -6.55 21.38 9.43
C GLU A 123 -6.67 21.96 8.01
N LYS A 124 -5.98 21.34 7.04
CA LYS A 124 -5.93 21.85 5.67
C LYS A 124 -7.17 21.53 4.84
N TYR A 125 -7.72 20.33 4.98
CA TYR A 125 -8.76 19.82 4.09
C TYR A 125 -10.15 19.68 4.74
N GLY A 126 -10.24 19.81 6.07
CA GLY A 126 -11.45 19.47 6.81
C GLY A 126 -11.55 17.96 7.04
N LYS A 127 -12.00 17.59 8.24
CA LYS A 127 -12.01 16.20 8.72
C LYS A 127 -12.84 15.26 7.82
N GLU A 128 -13.92 15.76 7.26
CA GLU A 128 -14.84 15.09 6.35
C GLU A 128 -14.23 14.77 4.98
N ASN A 129 -13.13 15.43 4.61
CA ASN A 129 -12.41 15.21 3.36
C ASN A 129 -11.13 14.40 3.53
N VAL A 130 -10.84 13.92 4.75
CA VAL A 130 -9.69 13.08 5.07
C VAL A 130 -10.12 11.63 5.24
N LEU A 131 -9.66 10.76 4.35
CA LEU A 131 -9.78 9.31 4.48
C LEU A 131 -8.54 8.77 5.23
N VAL A 132 -8.76 8.12 6.37
CA VAL A 132 -7.67 7.49 7.12
C VAL A 132 -7.61 6.01 6.82
N VAL A 133 -6.47 5.55 6.32
CA VAL A 133 -6.21 4.16 5.91
C VAL A 133 -5.19 3.56 6.85
N HIS A 134 -5.61 2.60 7.68
CA HIS A 134 -4.70 1.83 8.53
C HIS A 134 -4.56 0.42 7.95
N ILE A 135 -3.32 0.01 7.68
CA ILE A 135 -3.03 -1.34 7.20
C ILE A 135 -2.55 -2.15 8.41
N HIS A 136 -3.42 -3.01 8.92
CA HIS A 136 -3.10 -3.89 10.04
C HIS A 136 -2.26 -5.10 9.59
N GLY A 137 -1.39 -5.59 10.47
CA GLY A 137 -0.69 -6.87 10.28
C GLY A 137 0.63 -6.78 9.51
N LEU A 138 1.12 -5.57 9.21
CA LEU A 138 2.43 -5.39 8.59
C LEU A 138 3.58 -5.77 9.53
N ASN A 139 3.44 -5.49 10.83
CA ASN A 139 4.33 -6.00 11.85
C ASN A 139 3.68 -7.18 12.60
N LYS A 140 4.02 -8.41 12.21
CA LYS A 140 3.45 -9.63 12.81
C LYS A 140 3.73 -9.76 14.32
N ALA A 141 4.83 -9.20 14.82
CA ALA A 141 5.20 -9.30 16.23
C ALA A 141 4.30 -8.42 17.13
N ASN A 142 3.88 -7.25 16.64
CA ASN A 142 3.14 -6.25 17.43
C ASN A 142 1.75 -5.93 16.85
N SER A 143 1.25 -6.72 15.90
CA SER A 143 0.07 -6.37 15.12
C SER A 143 -1.16 -6.09 16.00
N LYS A 144 -1.39 -6.92 17.01
CA LYS A 144 -2.54 -6.82 17.91
C LYS A 144 -2.50 -5.53 18.73
N ASP A 145 -1.36 -5.21 19.33
CA ASP A 145 -1.20 -4.02 20.16
C ASP A 145 -1.24 -2.74 19.32
N GLU A 146 -0.65 -2.75 18.12
CA GLU A 146 -0.72 -1.66 17.15
C GLU A 146 -2.18 -1.37 16.79
N PHE A 147 -2.96 -2.42 16.52
CA PHE A 147 -4.37 -2.29 16.15
C PHE A 147 -5.23 -1.75 17.29
N GLU A 148 -5.08 -2.29 18.49
CA GLU A 148 -5.81 -1.79 19.65
C GLU A 148 -5.44 -0.33 19.95
N TYR A 149 -4.17 0.03 19.75
CA TYR A 149 -3.71 1.39 19.89
C TYR A 149 -4.31 2.34 18.85
N THR A 150 -4.35 1.95 17.57
CA THR A 150 -4.98 2.77 16.51
C THR A 150 -6.49 2.89 16.71
N LEU A 151 -7.18 1.86 17.21
CA LEU A 151 -8.59 1.94 17.59
C LEU A 151 -8.84 2.93 18.74
N ARG A 152 -7.97 2.96 19.76
CA ARG A 152 -8.06 3.95 20.85
C ARG A 152 -7.88 5.37 20.32
N GLN A 153 -6.91 5.58 19.43
CA GLN A 153 -6.69 6.88 18.79
C GLN A 153 -7.87 7.28 17.89
N GLN A 154 -8.43 6.33 17.15
CA GLN A 154 -9.64 6.52 16.34
C GLN A 154 -10.80 7.04 17.20
N LYS A 155 -11.07 6.38 18.34
CA LYS A 155 -12.12 6.79 19.28
C LYS A 155 -11.84 8.19 19.87
N LYS A 156 -10.58 8.47 20.22
CA LYS A 156 -10.16 9.74 20.84
C LYS A 156 -10.25 10.93 19.88
N TYR A 157 -9.79 10.77 18.64
CA TYR A 157 -9.71 11.85 17.65
C TYR A 157 -10.94 11.87 16.71
N GLY A 158 -11.76 10.83 16.78
CA GLY A 158 -13.07 10.73 16.14
C GLY A 158 -13.03 10.62 14.61
N PHE A 159 -11.96 10.06 14.02
CA PHE A 159 -11.89 9.79 12.59
C PHE A 159 -12.42 8.38 12.28
N ARG A 160 -12.71 8.09 11.00
CA ARG A 160 -13.06 6.73 10.56
C ARG A 160 -11.83 6.07 9.96
N ILE A 161 -11.45 4.92 10.52
CA ILE A 161 -10.50 4.00 9.90
C ILE A 161 -11.31 3.03 9.03
N TYR A 162 -10.90 2.91 7.77
CA TYR A 162 -11.37 1.84 6.89
C TYR A 162 -10.36 0.69 6.99
N LYS A 163 -10.87 -0.51 7.26
CA LYS A 163 -10.08 -1.75 7.43
C LYS A 163 -9.91 -2.47 6.10
#